data_AF-A0A1V6FUB7-F1
#
_entry.id   AF-A0A1V6FUB7-F1
#
_cell.length_a   1.000
_cell.length_b   1.000
_cell.length_c   1.000
_cell.angle_alpha   90.00
_cell.angle_beta   90.00
_cell.angle_gamma   90.00
#
_symmetry.space_group_name_H-M   'P 1'
#
loop_
_entity.id
_entity.type
_entity.pdbx_description
1 polymer ?
#
loop_
_entity_poly.entity_id
_entity_poly.type
_entity_poly.pdbx_seq_one_letter_code
_entity_poly.pdbx_strand_id
1 'polypeptide(L)'
;MTLKDNITPSVLQAAVGLLQPYAPDLSPRSLVAALKAYGDAPAPTAPPQADGKPQKPLTRREAADLLSCSVGTVVRYMNQGKLRRIVLSPKCVRICPDSVAALLSGDTGKGDE
;
A
#
# COMPACT_ATOMS: atom_id res chain seq x y z
N MET A 1 7.11 -3.64 16.97
CA MET A 1 6.50 -3.52 18.31
C MET A 1 6.21 -4.94 18.77
N THR A 2 6.76 -5.41 19.90
CA THR A 2 6.65 -6.84 20.26
C THR A 2 5.29 -7.14 20.88
N LEU A 3 4.45 -7.87 20.14
CA LEU A 3 3.21 -8.43 20.66
C LEU A 3 3.57 -9.34 21.84
N LYS A 4 3.15 -9.00 23.07
CA LYS A 4 3.37 -9.86 24.23
C LYS A 4 2.51 -11.11 24.03
N ASP A 5 3.13 -12.27 23.87
CA ASP A 5 2.48 -13.59 23.67
C ASP A 5 1.56 -14.05 24.83
N ASN A 6 1.33 -13.21 25.84
CA ASN A 6 0.52 -13.50 27.02
C ASN A 6 -0.93 -12.96 26.92
N ILE A 7 -1.54 -12.98 25.73
CA ILE A 7 -2.98 -12.72 25.64
C ILE A 7 -3.71 -13.95 26.16
N THR A 8 -4.42 -13.81 27.29
CA THR A 8 -5.19 -14.91 27.87
C THR A 8 -6.32 -15.32 26.92
N PRO A 9 -6.64 -16.64 26.83
CA PRO A 9 -7.64 -17.14 25.88
C PRO A 9 -9.04 -16.54 26.12
N SER A 10 -9.35 -16.15 27.35
CA SER A 10 -10.60 -15.45 27.71
C SER A 10 -10.72 -14.07 27.05
N VAL A 11 -9.62 -13.32 26.92
CA VAL A 11 -9.60 -12.01 26.27
C VAL A 11 -9.80 -12.15 24.76
N LEU A 12 -9.19 -13.16 24.13
CA LEU A 12 -9.41 -13.44 22.70
C LEU A 12 -10.85 -13.81 22.40
N GLN A 13 -11.48 -14.65 23.24
CA GLN A 13 -12.87 -15.03 23.06
C GLN A 13 -13.83 -13.84 23.22
N ALA A 14 -13.60 -12.98 24.23
CA ALA A 14 -14.38 -11.76 24.40
C ALA A 14 -14.25 -10.82 23.20
N ALA A 15 -13.03 -10.61 22.69
CA ALA A 15 -12.78 -9.78 21.51
C ALA A 15 -13.47 -10.32 20.25
N VAL A 16 -13.44 -11.64 20.02
CA VAL A 16 -14.18 -12.27 18.93
C VAL A 16 -15.69 -12.07 19.08
N GLY A 17 -16.23 -12.23 20.30
CA GLY A 17 -17.65 -12.02 20.58
C GLY A 17 -18.14 -10.60 20.28
N LEU A 18 -17.31 -9.58 20.53
CA LEU A 18 -17.63 -8.18 20.21
C LEU A 18 -17.60 -7.90 18.70
N LEU A 19 -16.76 -8.60 17.95
CA LEU A 19 -16.57 -8.41 16.50
C LEU A 19 -17.50 -9.28 15.65
N GLN A 20 -18.12 -10.31 16.24
CA GLN A 20 -19.07 -11.22 15.56
C GLN A 20 -20.16 -10.52 14.73
N PRO A 21 -20.80 -9.41 15.17
CA PRO A 21 -21.84 -8.73 14.37
C PRO A 21 -21.33 -8.14 13.05
N TYR A 22 -20.04 -7.87 12.96
CA TYR A 22 -19.40 -7.24 11.79
C TYR A 22 -18.56 -8.24 10.99
N ALA A 23 -18.10 -9.32 11.62
CA ALA A 23 -17.29 -10.37 11.02
C ALA A 23 -17.67 -11.74 11.61
N PRO A 24 -18.67 -12.43 11.04
CA PRO A 24 -19.18 -13.70 11.60
C PRO A 24 -18.19 -14.86 11.50
N ASP A 25 -17.25 -14.82 10.54
CA ASP A 25 -16.22 -15.85 10.33
C ASP A 25 -14.97 -15.64 11.21
N LEU A 26 -14.98 -14.66 12.12
CA LEU A 26 -13.84 -14.36 12.97
C LEU A 26 -13.67 -15.44 14.06
N SER A 27 -12.49 -16.04 14.11
CA SER A 27 -12.09 -17.02 15.14
C SER A 27 -10.93 -16.48 15.98
N PRO A 28 -10.70 -17.00 17.20
CA PRO A 28 -9.56 -16.58 18.01
C PRO A 28 -8.22 -16.76 17.29
N ARG A 29 -8.11 -17.79 16.44
CA ARG A 29 -6.89 -18.09 15.68
C ARG A 29 -6.67 -17.10 14.53
N SER A 30 -7.74 -16.71 13.81
CA SER A 30 -7.63 -15.69 12.76
C SER A 30 -7.35 -14.30 13.33
N LEU A 31 -7.90 -13.98 14.50
CA LEU A 31 -7.61 -12.74 15.22
C LEU A 31 -6.13 -12.65 15.61
N VAL A 32 -5.54 -13.71 16.16
CA VAL A 32 -4.10 -13.74 16.49
C VAL A 32 -3.23 -13.58 15.25
N ALA A 33 -3.59 -14.21 14.13
CA ALA A 33 -2.87 -14.04 12.86
C ALA A 33 -2.92 -12.59 12.36
N ALA A 34 -4.09 -11.94 12.44
CA ALA A 34 -4.25 -10.54 12.08
C ALA A 34 -3.46 -9.60 12.99
N LEU A 35 -3.45 -9.84 14.31
CA LEU A 35 -2.66 -9.05 15.26
C LEU A 35 -1.15 -9.17 15.03
N LYS A 36 -0.66 -10.35 14.64
CA LYS A 36 0.74 -10.55 14.26
C LYS A 36 1.09 -9.77 13.00
N ALA A 37 0.24 -9.84 11.97
CA ALA A 37 0.42 -9.06 10.75
C ALA A 37 0.37 -7.54 11.00
N TYR A 38 -0.45 -7.09 11.96
CA TYR A 38 -0.53 -5.68 12.36
C TYR A 38 0.73 -5.20 13.12
N GLY A 39 1.34 -6.06 13.96
CA GLY A 39 2.56 -5.72 14.72
C GLY A 39 3.82 -5.52 13.87
N ASP A 40 3.85 -6.12 12.68
CA ASP A 40 4.87 -5.93 11.66
C ASP A 40 4.64 -4.67 10.79
N ALA A 41 3.51 -3.99 10.96
CA ALA A 41 3.22 -2.74 10.26
C ALA A 41 3.83 -1.53 11.00
N PRO A 42 4.51 -0.60 10.29
CA PRO A 42 4.93 0.66 10.87
C PRO A 42 3.70 1.51 11.26
N ALA A 43 3.81 2.21 12.40
CA ALA A 43 2.72 2.90 13.09
C ALA A 43 1.88 3.85 12.20
N PRO A 44 0.56 3.99 12.47
CA PRO A 44 -0.36 4.75 11.63
C PRO A 44 -0.39 6.23 12.03
N THR A 45 0.22 7.09 11.21
CA THR A 45 -0.10 8.51 11.14
C THR A 45 -0.22 8.96 9.68
N ALA A 46 -1.14 8.35 8.92
CA ALA A 46 -1.69 8.90 7.68
C ALA A 46 -2.82 8.00 7.12
N PRO A 47 -3.81 8.58 6.40
CA PRO A 47 -5.07 7.93 6.01
C PRO A 47 -4.89 6.86 4.89
N PRO A 48 -5.94 6.09 4.55
CA PRO A 48 -5.85 4.69 4.15
C PRO A 48 -5.15 4.51 2.80
N GLN A 49 -3.99 3.85 2.78
CA GLN A 49 -3.38 3.34 1.57
C GLN A 49 -3.73 1.85 1.41
N ALA A 50 -4.34 1.52 0.28
CA ALA A 50 -4.50 0.17 -0.20
C ALA A 50 -3.14 -0.57 -0.18
N ASP A 51 -3.13 -1.76 0.41
CA ASP A 51 -2.03 -2.73 0.44
C ASP A 51 -0.65 -2.18 0.89
N GLY A 52 -0.53 -2.04 2.22
CA GLY A 52 0.66 -1.59 2.95
C GLY A 52 1.87 -2.54 2.90
N LYS A 53 2.49 -2.68 1.72
CA LYS A 53 3.95 -2.92 1.61
C LYS A 53 4.61 -1.63 1.16
N PRO A 54 5.75 -1.21 1.75
CA PRO A 54 6.55 -0.13 1.19
C PRO A 54 7.08 -0.59 -0.17
N GLN A 55 6.36 -0.25 -1.24
CA GLN A 55 6.74 -0.63 -2.59
C GLN A 55 7.98 0.17 -2.99
N LYS A 56 8.99 -0.54 -3.50
CA LYS A 56 10.27 0.05 -3.86
C LYS A 56 10.03 1.10 -4.96
N PRO A 57 10.53 2.33 -4.81
CA PRO A 57 10.37 3.36 -5.82
C PRO A 57 11.08 2.96 -7.11
N LEU A 58 10.38 3.08 -8.24
CA LEU A 58 10.80 2.54 -9.53
C LEU A 58 11.76 3.51 -10.24
N THR A 59 12.69 2.95 -11.01
CA THR A 59 13.47 3.69 -12.00
C THR A 59 12.62 4.00 -13.23
N ARG A 60 13.09 4.93 -14.06
CA ARG A 60 12.42 5.26 -15.34
C ARG A 60 12.34 4.06 -16.29
N ARG A 61 13.34 3.18 -16.25
CA ARG A 61 13.40 1.98 -17.09
C ARG A 61 12.41 0.93 -16.61
N GLU A 62 12.41 0.62 -15.32
CA GLU A 62 11.45 -0.32 -14.73
C GLU A 62 9.99 0.15 -14.94
N ALA A 63 9.71 1.45 -14.79
CA ALA A 63 8.38 1.99 -15.08
C ALA A 63 8.01 1.90 -16.57
N ALA A 64 8.98 2.06 -17.47
CA ALA A 64 8.78 1.92 -18.91
C ALA A 64 8.46 0.46 -19.28
N ASP A 65 9.19 -0.49 -18.68
CA ASP A 65 8.99 -1.93 -18.86
C ASP A 65 7.60 -2.35 -18.35
N LEU A 66 7.18 -1.89 -17.17
CA LEU A 66 5.85 -2.17 -16.60
C LEU A 66 4.71 -1.60 -17.45
N LEU A 67 4.87 -0.39 -17.98
CA LEU A 67 3.88 0.26 -18.84
C LEU A 67 3.97 -0.17 -20.31
N SER A 68 4.90 -1.07 -20.66
CA SER A 68 5.19 -1.48 -22.04
C SER A 68 5.34 -0.28 -23.00
N CYS A 69 6.06 0.75 -22.57
CA CYS A 69 6.25 1.98 -23.34
C CYS A 69 7.71 2.43 -23.37
N SER A 70 8.02 3.46 -24.18
CA SER A 70 9.37 4.00 -24.24
C SER A 70 9.69 4.89 -23.03
N VAL A 71 10.98 4.97 -22.65
CA VAL A 71 11.44 5.87 -21.57
C VAL A 71 11.07 7.33 -21.85
N GLY A 72 11.06 7.75 -23.13
CA GLY A 72 10.60 9.09 -23.53
C GLY A 72 9.13 9.34 -23.19
N THR A 73 8.28 8.32 -23.31
CA THR A 73 6.86 8.38 -22.93
C THR A 73 6.71 8.52 -21.42
N VAL A 74 7.50 7.79 -20.63
CA VAL A 74 7.53 7.92 -19.17
C VAL A 74 7.91 9.35 -18.75
N VAL A 75 8.94 9.93 -19.36
CA VAL A 75 9.35 11.33 -19.09
C VAL A 75 8.23 12.31 -19.45
N ARG A 76 7.54 12.09 -20.59
CA ARG A 76 6.37 12.89 -20.97
C ARG A 76 5.24 12.77 -19.94
N TYR A 77 4.94 11.57 -19.45
CA TYR A 77 3.91 11.35 -18.42
C TYR A 77 4.27 11.99 -17.08
N MET A 78 5.55 12.00 -16.69
CA MET A 78 6.01 12.74 -15.53
C MET A 78 5.81 14.25 -15.70
N ASN A 79 6.15 14.80 -16.88
CA ASN A 79 5.98 16.23 -17.16
C ASN A 79 4.50 16.63 -17.24
N GLN A 80 3.62 15.72 -17.68
CA GLN A 80 2.17 15.91 -17.69
C GLN A 80 1.51 15.71 -16.32
N GLY A 81 2.27 15.32 -15.29
CA GLY A 81 1.75 15.04 -13.95
C GLY A 81 0.99 13.72 -13.81
N LYS A 82 1.01 12.86 -14.84
CA LYS A 82 0.36 11.53 -14.82
C LYS A 82 1.13 10.52 -13.98
N LEU A 83 2.45 10.68 -13.87
CA LEU A 83 3.31 9.86 -13.02
C LEU A 83 3.92 10.72 -11.92
N ARG A 84 3.84 10.27 -10.67
CA ARG A 84 4.38 11.00 -9.52
C ARG A 84 5.88 10.76 -9.42
N ARG A 85 6.66 11.85 -9.54
CA ARG A 85 8.12 11.83 -9.40
C ARG A 85 8.55 11.97 -7.94
N ILE A 86 9.56 11.21 -7.55
CA ILE A 86 10.27 11.31 -6.27
C ILE A 86 11.68 11.79 -6.60
N VAL A 87 12.02 13.01 -6.21
CA VAL A 87 13.33 13.61 -6.49
C VAL A 87 14.26 13.28 -5.31
N LEU A 88 15.25 12.40 -5.52
CA LEU A 88 16.28 12.12 -4.51
C LEU A 88 17.44 13.11 -4.61
N SER A 89 17.74 13.56 -5.83
CA SER A 89 18.74 14.60 -6.11
C SER A 89 18.45 15.24 -7.47
N PRO A 90 19.10 16.36 -7.84
CA PRO A 90 18.87 17.03 -9.12
C PRO A 90 19.04 16.12 -10.35
N LYS A 91 19.87 15.08 -10.23
CA LYS A 91 20.16 14.12 -11.30
C LYS A 91 19.49 12.75 -11.09
N CYS A 92 18.86 12.51 -9.93
CA CYS A 92 18.27 11.22 -9.58
C CYS A 92 16.78 11.36 -9.27
N VAL A 93 15.95 10.86 -10.18
CA VAL A 93 14.50 10.85 -10.04
C VAL A 93 14.00 9.40 -10.08
N ARG A 94 13.10 9.08 -9.15
CA ARG A 94 12.36 7.82 -9.08
C ARG A 94 10.87 8.07 -9.30
N ILE A 95 10.12 7.01 -9.55
CA ILE A 95 8.69 7.05 -9.81
C ILE A 95 7.98 6.31 -8.67
N CYS A 96 6.90 6.92 -8.16
CA CYS A 96 6.06 6.31 -7.14
C CYS A 96 5.27 5.15 -7.78
N PRO A 97 5.37 3.92 -7.25
CA PRO A 97 4.75 2.74 -7.85
C PRO A 97 3.22 2.83 -7.86
N ASP A 98 2.61 3.45 -6.84
CA ASP A 98 1.16 3.70 -6.78
C ASP A 98 0.66 4.47 -8.01
N SER A 99 1.42 5.48 -8.46
CA SER A 99 1.04 6.25 -9.65
C SER A 99 1.15 5.45 -10.94
N VAL A 100 2.02 4.44 -10.99
CA VAL A 100 2.13 3.52 -12.14
C VAL A 100 0.96 2.54 -12.12
N ALA A 101 0.62 1.99 -10.94
CA ALA A 101 -0.52 1.10 -10.76
C ALA A 101 -1.86 1.79 -11.07
N ALA A 102 -2.04 3.04 -10.63
CA ALA A 102 -3.21 3.85 -10.97
C ALA A 102 -3.32 4.05 -12.49
N LEU A 103 -2.19 4.35 -13.16
CA LEU A 103 -2.17 4.51 -14.61
C LEU A 103 -2.49 3.21 -15.37
N LEU A 104 -2.01 2.06 -14.88
CA LEU A 104 -2.31 0.73 -15.41
C LEU A 104 -3.79 0.35 -15.25
N SER A 105 -4.38 0.76 -14.12
CA SER A 105 -5.78 0.48 -13.79
C SER A 105 -6.75 1.42 -14.52
N GLY A 106 -6.25 2.42 -15.26
CA GLY A 106 -7.08 3.43 -15.93
C GLY A 106 -7.64 4.49 -14.98
N ASP A 107 -7.27 4.47 -13.70
CA ASP A 107 -7.66 5.45 -12.69
C ASP A 107 -6.78 6.71 -12.81
N THR A 108 -6.80 7.32 -13.99
CA THR A 108 -6.28 8.66 -14.15
C THR A 108 -7.30 9.60 -13.55
N GLY A 109 -7.09 10.02 -12.30
CA GLY A 109 -7.88 11.04 -11.59
C GLY A 109 -7.84 12.43 -12.26
N LYS A 110 -8.29 12.50 -13.51
CA LYS A 110 -8.46 13.71 -14.31
C LYS A 110 -9.50 13.44 -15.40
N GLY A 111 -10.77 13.69 -15.07
CA GLY A 111 -11.89 13.65 -16.00
C GLY A 111 -13.28 13.71 -15.34
N ASP A 112 -13.48 14.55 -14.31
CA ASP A 112 -14.79 15.17 -14.11
C ASP A 112 -14.82 16.41 -15.01
N GLU A 113 -15.79 16.42 -15.92
CA GLU A 113 -16.17 17.49 -16.84
C GLU A 113 -17.11 18.49 -16.17
#